data_AF-A0AA91IWY4-F1
#
_entry.id   AF-A0AA91IWY4-F1
#
_cell.length_a   1.000
_cell.length_b   1.000
_cell.length_c   1.000
_cell.angle_alpha   90.00
_cell.angle_beta   90.00
_cell.angle_gamma   90.00
#
_symmetry.space_group_name_H-M   'P 1'
#
loop_
_entity.id
_entity.type
_entity.pdbx_description
1 polymer ?
#
loop_
_entity_poly.entity_id
_entity_poly.type
_entity_poly.pdbx_seq_one_letter_code
_entity_poly.pdbx_strand_id
1 'polypeptide(L)'
;MTGSTSTYQTWRRLAGIPGGTRLFSAAAMARVPYFASVLPHVVRMEPGLAEVLVPKWPFVYNHLHTVHAIASCNAAEVAMGMLMEATVPRSHRWIPKAMNVAYLAKATTSLRATARLDPPDFNSITEGTEVVVPVSITDKAGVEVVHADITTWVTPA
;
A
#
# COMPACT_ATOMS: atom_id res chain seq x y z
N MET A 1 -25.18 -4.00 -2.27
CA MET A 1 -24.41 -5.18 -1.78
C MET A 1 -23.04 -4.70 -1.32
N THR A 2 -22.80 -4.70 -0.01
CA THR A 2 -21.57 -4.28 0.70
C THR A 2 -20.45 -5.33 0.58
N GLY A 3 -20.21 -5.84 -0.62
CA GLY A 3 -19.21 -6.89 -0.85
C GLY A 3 -17.79 -6.33 -0.85
N SER A 4 -16.83 -7.12 -0.36
CA SER A 4 -15.39 -6.84 -0.50
C SER A 4 -14.93 -6.96 -1.96
N THR A 5 -13.84 -6.27 -2.33
CA THR A 5 -13.23 -6.35 -3.67
C THR A 5 -12.76 -7.76 -4.03
N SER A 6 -12.60 -8.04 -5.33
CA SER A 6 -12.02 -9.30 -5.81
C SER A 6 -10.56 -9.45 -5.37
N THR A 7 -9.80 -8.35 -5.32
CA THR A 7 -8.42 -8.28 -4.83
C THR A 7 -8.34 -8.78 -3.40
N TYR A 8 -9.15 -8.23 -2.49
CA TYR A 8 -9.13 -8.62 -1.08
C TYR A 8 -9.61 -10.06 -0.86
N GLN A 9 -10.65 -10.51 -1.59
CA GLN A 9 -11.08 -11.91 -1.53
C GLN A 9 -9.98 -12.88 -1.96
N THR A 10 -9.23 -12.52 -3.00
CA THR A 10 -8.10 -13.32 -3.50
C THR A 10 -6.97 -13.35 -2.49
N TRP A 11 -6.62 -12.20 -1.90
CA TRP A 11 -5.64 -12.13 -0.83
C TRP A 11 -6.01 -13.03 0.35
N ARG A 12 -7.26 -12.94 0.86
CA ARG A 12 -7.71 -13.76 1.99
C ARG A 12 -7.60 -15.27 1.72
N ARG A 13 -7.92 -15.70 0.51
CA ARG A 13 -7.80 -17.12 0.10
C ARG A 13 -6.34 -17.57 0.07
N LEU A 14 -5.46 -16.74 -0.50
CA LEU A 14 -4.05 -17.08 -0.64
C LEU A 14 -3.26 -16.95 0.67
N ALA A 15 -3.62 -16.01 1.54
CA ALA A 15 -2.91 -15.76 2.80
C ALA A 15 -2.93 -16.97 3.75
N GLY A 16 -3.94 -17.84 3.66
CA GLY A 16 -4.04 -19.07 4.45
C GLY A 16 -3.17 -20.23 3.95
N ILE A 17 -2.49 -20.09 2.82
CA ILE A 17 -1.71 -21.16 2.18
C ILE A 17 -0.21 -20.82 2.31
N PRO A 18 0.67 -21.80 2.63
CA PRO A 18 2.11 -21.58 2.64
C PRO A 18 2.61 -20.97 1.32
N GLY A 19 3.26 -19.81 1.41
CA GLY A 19 3.75 -19.06 0.23
C GLY A 19 2.67 -18.26 -0.53
N GLY A 20 1.40 -18.34 -0.16
CA GLY A 20 0.33 -17.70 -0.93
C GLY A 20 0.38 -16.17 -0.92
N THR A 21 0.90 -15.53 0.13
CA THR A 21 1.12 -14.07 0.13
C THR A 21 2.19 -13.63 -0.89
N ARG A 22 3.19 -14.48 -1.16
CA ARG A 22 4.18 -14.26 -2.23
C ARG A 22 3.56 -14.44 -3.60
N LEU A 23 2.73 -15.48 -3.78
CA LEU A 23 1.98 -15.68 -5.02
C LEU A 23 1.05 -14.49 -5.32
N PHE A 24 0.32 -14.01 -4.31
CA PHE A 24 -0.50 -12.81 -4.44
C PHE A 24 0.34 -11.59 -4.86
N SER A 25 1.49 -11.38 -4.22
CA SER A 25 2.37 -10.26 -4.54
C SER A 25 2.93 -10.34 -5.96
N ALA A 26 3.27 -11.55 -6.43
CA ALA A 26 3.68 -11.79 -7.82
C ALA A 26 2.56 -11.48 -8.81
N ALA A 27 1.32 -11.89 -8.51
CA ALA A 27 0.16 -11.55 -9.33
C ALA A 27 -0.13 -10.04 -9.35
N ALA A 28 0.04 -9.34 -8.22
CA ALA A 28 -0.08 -7.89 -8.14
C ALA A 28 0.96 -7.18 -9.03
N MET A 29 2.22 -7.65 -9.01
CA MET A 29 3.26 -7.14 -9.91
C MET A 29 2.95 -7.43 -11.39
N ALA A 30 2.39 -8.59 -11.72
CA ALA A 30 1.99 -8.91 -13.09
C ALA A 30 0.83 -8.01 -13.57
N ARG A 31 -0.09 -7.64 -12.66
CA ARG A 31 -1.22 -6.75 -12.96
C ARG A 31 -0.81 -5.29 -13.09
N VAL A 32 0.14 -4.84 -12.25
CA VAL A 32 0.68 -3.47 -12.21
C VAL A 32 2.21 -3.55 -12.35
N PRO A 33 2.75 -3.60 -13.57
CA PRO A 33 4.17 -3.89 -13.81
C PRO A 33 5.15 -2.96 -13.10
N TYR A 34 4.80 -1.70 -12.86
CA TYR A 34 5.68 -0.75 -12.18
C TYR A 34 5.99 -1.15 -10.73
N PHE A 35 5.11 -1.91 -10.06
CA PHE A 35 5.38 -2.46 -8.73
C PHE A 35 6.56 -3.43 -8.70
N ALA A 36 6.88 -4.09 -9.82
CA ALA A 36 8.05 -4.96 -9.90
C ALA A 36 9.37 -4.23 -9.60
N SER A 37 9.43 -2.91 -9.77
CA SER A 37 10.61 -2.10 -9.46
C SER A 37 11.00 -2.09 -7.98
N VAL A 38 10.05 -2.35 -7.07
CA VAL A 38 10.30 -2.39 -5.62
C VAL A 38 10.11 -3.78 -5.00
N LEU A 39 9.78 -4.80 -5.80
CA LEU A 39 9.54 -6.18 -5.35
C LEU A 39 8.70 -6.27 -4.06
N PRO A 40 7.51 -5.64 -4.02
CA PRO A 40 6.71 -5.59 -2.81
C PRO A 40 6.25 -6.99 -2.41
N HIS A 41 6.24 -7.26 -1.11
CA HIS A 41 5.60 -8.43 -0.52
C HIS A 41 4.50 -7.95 0.42
N VAL A 42 3.24 -8.11 -0.01
CA VAL A 42 2.06 -7.80 0.80
C VAL A 42 1.93 -8.87 1.89
N VAL A 43 2.20 -8.51 3.14
CA VAL A 43 2.21 -9.44 4.28
C VAL A 43 0.94 -9.36 5.12
N ARG A 44 0.23 -8.23 5.07
CA ARG A 44 -1.03 -8.03 5.79
C ARG A 44 -1.95 -7.16 4.95
N MET A 45 -3.23 -7.50 4.89
CA MET A 45 -4.27 -6.75 4.20
C MET A 45 -5.59 -7.03 4.90
N GLU A 46 -6.23 -5.99 5.42
CA GLU A 46 -7.53 -6.07 6.10
C GLU A 46 -8.19 -4.68 6.05
N PRO A 47 -9.51 -4.57 6.29
CA PRO A 47 -10.17 -3.28 6.36
C PRO A 47 -9.45 -2.34 7.33
N GLY A 48 -9.02 -1.18 6.84
CA GLY A 48 -8.28 -0.17 7.60
C GLY A 48 -6.77 -0.41 7.73
N LEU A 49 -6.20 -1.48 7.16
CA LEU A 49 -4.77 -1.79 7.31
C LEU A 49 -4.17 -2.57 6.14
N ALA A 50 -2.99 -2.16 5.69
CA ALA A 50 -2.12 -3.00 4.88
C ALA A 50 -0.65 -2.83 5.26
N GLU A 51 0.11 -3.92 5.19
CA GLU A 51 1.55 -3.94 5.43
C GLU A 51 2.27 -4.58 4.24
N VAL A 52 3.31 -3.91 3.76
CA VAL A 52 4.10 -4.32 2.60
C VAL A 52 5.57 -4.28 2.94
N LEU A 53 6.30 -5.37 2.68
CA LEU A 53 7.75 -5.44 2.79
C LEU A 53 8.39 -5.13 1.45
N VAL A 54 9.44 -4.32 1.46
CA VAL A 54 10.25 -3.99 0.27
C VAL A 54 11.71 -4.29 0.57
N PRO A 55 12.35 -5.22 -0.17
CA PRO A 55 13.77 -5.51 0.04
C PRO A 55 14.63 -4.31 -0.40
N LYS A 56 15.75 -4.09 0.31
CA LYS A 56 16.82 -3.24 -0.22
C LYS A 56 17.63 -4.06 -1.22
N TRP A 57 17.59 -3.67 -2.50
CA TRP A 57 18.24 -4.38 -3.60
C TRP A 57 18.75 -3.40 -4.67
N PRO A 58 19.69 -3.80 -5.56
CA PRO A 58 20.40 -2.86 -6.43
C PRO A 58 19.53 -1.90 -7.25
N PHE A 59 18.37 -2.35 -7.72
CA PHE A 59 17.48 -1.54 -8.56
C PHE A 59 16.74 -0.42 -7.81
N VAL A 60 16.77 -0.42 -6.47
CA VAL A 60 16.15 0.64 -5.65
C VAL A 60 17.18 1.53 -4.97
N TYR A 61 18.45 1.48 -5.37
CA TYR A 61 19.47 2.33 -4.77
C TYR A 61 19.40 3.76 -5.32
N ASN A 62 19.69 4.74 -4.46
CA ASN A 62 20.10 6.07 -4.90
C ASN A 62 21.63 6.16 -4.99
N HIS A 63 22.12 7.35 -5.36
CA HIS A 63 23.55 7.67 -5.47
C HIS A 63 24.33 7.57 -4.14
N LEU A 64 23.64 7.37 -3.00
CA LEU A 64 24.24 7.12 -1.68
C LEU A 64 24.15 5.65 -1.26
N HIS A 65 23.76 4.74 -2.16
CA HIS A 65 23.55 3.31 -1.88
C HIS A 65 22.53 3.01 -0.76
N THR A 66 21.58 3.93 -0.54
CA THR A 66 20.40 3.76 0.32
C THR A 66 19.16 3.56 -0.55
N VAL A 67 18.02 3.15 0.02
CA VAL A 67 16.77 3.02 -0.75
C VAL A 67 16.37 4.39 -1.29
N HIS A 68 16.04 4.44 -2.58
CA HIS A 68 15.71 5.63 -3.31
C HIS A 68 14.39 6.24 -2.82
N ALA A 69 14.34 7.57 -2.72
CA ALA A 69 13.15 8.31 -2.29
C ALA A 69 11.87 7.87 -3.01
N ILE A 70 11.92 7.84 -4.36
CA ILE A 70 10.79 7.40 -5.20
C ILE A 70 10.46 5.91 -5.05
N ALA A 71 11.43 5.05 -4.69
CA ALA A 71 11.14 3.66 -4.36
C ALA A 71 10.33 3.55 -3.05
N SER A 72 10.62 4.41 -2.07
CA SER A 72 9.79 4.55 -0.87
C SER A 72 8.39 5.06 -1.21
N CYS A 73 8.24 6.03 -2.11
CA CYS A 73 6.92 6.48 -2.58
C CYS A 73 6.14 5.34 -3.25
N ASN A 74 6.79 4.52 -4.08
CA ASN A 74 6.15 3.35 -4.69
C ASN A 74 5.74 2.31 -3.63
N ALA A 75 6.56 2.10 -2.59
CA ALA A 75 6.19 1.27 -1.44
C ALA A 75 4.94 1.80 -0.71
N ALA A 76 4.86 3.12 -0.53
CA ALA A 76 3.69 3.76 0.07
C ALA A 76 2.43 3.57 -0.78
N GLU A 77 2.54 3.78 -2.09
CA GLU A 77 1.45 3.60 -3.06
C GLU A 77 0.91 2.17 -3.05
N VAL A 78 1.79 1.15 -3.01
CA VAL A 78 1.37 -0.25 -2.90
C VAL A 78 0.61 -0.47 -1.60
N ALA A 79 1.14 0.00 -0.46
CA ALA A 79 0.51 -0.20 0.84
C ALA A 79 -0.87 0.49 0.92
N MET A 80 -0.96 1.75 0.49
CA MET A 80 -2.23 2.47 0.40
C MET A 80 -3.21 1.75 -0.53
N GLY A 81 -2.78 1.32 -1.72
CA GLY A 81 -3.66 0.64 -2.66
C GLY A 81 -4.20 -0.68 -2.13
N MET A 82 -3.36 -1.48 -1.45
CA MET A 82 -3.82 -2.71 -0.79
C MET A 82 -4.80 -2.42 0.35
N LEU A 83 -4.57 -1.35 1.13
CA LEU A 83 -5.52 -0.91 2.15
C LEU A 83 -6.87 -0.53 1.50
N MET A 84 -6.85 0.26 0.43
CA MET A 84 -8.06 0.74 -0.22
C MET A 84 -8.84 -0.42 -0.84
N GLU A 85 -8.17 -1.36 -1.50
CA GLU A 85 -8.78 -2.60 -1.99
C GLU A 85 -9.39 -3.45 -0.87
N ALA A 86 -8.83 -3.44 0.34
CA ALA A 86 -9.39 -4.17 1.48
C ALA A 86 -10.58 -3.46 2.13
N THR A 87 -10.58 -2.13 2.09
CA THR A 87 -11.43 -1.27 2.91
C THR A 87 -12.64 -0.75 2.15
N VAL A 88 -12.46 -0.32 0.91
CA VAL A 88 -13.54 0.28 0.10
C VAL A 88 -14.48 -0.83 -0.39
N PRO A 89 -15.79 -0.77 -0.07
CA PRO A 89 -16.75 -1.75 -0.55
C PRO A 89 -16.99 -1.58 -2.05
N ARG A 90 -17.44 -2.63 -2.72
CA ARG A 90 -17.72 -2.63 -4.17
C ARG A 90 -18.83 -1.67 -4.61
N SER A 91 -19.58 -1.07 -3.68
CA SER A 91 -20.52 0.01 -3.98
C SER A 91 -19.82 1.35 -4.24
N HIS A 92 -18.52 1.43 -3.99
CA HIS A 92 -17.67 2.60 -4.21
C HIS A 92 -16.47 2.23 -5.08
N ARG A 93 -15.91 3.25 -5.72
CA ARG A 93 -14.62 3.21 -6.40
C ARG A 93 -13.70 4.27 -5.82
N TRP A 94 -12.41 4.09 -5.99
CA TRP A 94 -11.40 4.99 -5.46
C TRP A 94 -10.29 5.25 -6.48
N ILE A 95 -9.64 6.40 -6.38
CA ILE A 95 -8.46 6.75 -7.19
C ILE A 95 -7.52 7.67 -6.41
N PRO A 96 -6.18 7.49 -6.46
CA PRO A 96 -5.24 8.44 -5.86
C PRO A 96 -5.34 9.81 -6.55
N LYS A 97 -5.30 10.89 -5.77
CA LYS A 97 -5.34 12.30 -6.24
C LYS A 97 -4.08 13.09 -5.91
N ALA A 98 -3.48 12.85 -4.76
CA ALA A 98 -2.29 13.55 -4.31
C ALA A 98 -1.49 12.68 -3.34
N MET A 99 -0.21 12.98 -3.21
CA MET A 99 0.67 12.33 -2.26
C MET A 99 1.64 13.39 -1.71
N ASN A 100 1.66 13.56 -0.38
CA ASN A 100 2.63 14.38 0.33
C ASN A 100 3.61 13.46 1.08
N VAL A 101 4.91 13.69 0.95
CA VAL A 101 5.95 12.78 1.45
C VAL A 101 7.00 13.56 2.23
N ALA A 102 7.30 13.09 3.45
CA ALA A 102 8.40 13.57 4.28
C ALA A 102 9.51 12.52 4.34
N TYR A 103 10.74 12.91 3.97
CA TYR A 103 11.93 12.06 4.10
C TYR A 103 12.62 12.37 5.44
N LEU A 104 12.38 11.52 6.44
CA LEU A 104 12.78 11.75 7.83
C LEU A 104 14.21 11.31 8.11
N ALA A 105 14.62 10.19 7.52
CA ALA A 105 15.96 9.62 7.67
C ALA A 105 16.38 8.82 6.44
N LYS A 106 17.68 8.48 6.36
CA LYS A 106 18.20 7.66 5.27
C LYS A 106 17.71 6.21 5.41
N ALA A 107 17.09 5.68 4.37
CA ALA A 107 16.62 4.30 4.30
C ALA A 107 17.78 3.32 4.00
N THR A 108 18.52 2.89 5.02
CA THR A 108 19.74 2.07 4.85
C THR A 108 19.49 0.56 4.78
N THR A 109 18.26 0.10 5.08
CA THR A 109 17.88 -1.33 5.11
C THR A 109 16.62 -1.60 4.29
N SER A 110 16.16 -2.86 4.27
CA SER A 110 14.83 -3.19 3.74
C SER A 110 13.73 -2.46 4.52
N LEU A 111 12.64 -2.16 3.84
CA LEU A 111 11.57 -1.30 4.36
C LEU A 111 10.30 -2.10 4.64
N ARG A 112 9.51 -1.60 5.59
CA ARG A 112 8.11 -1.97 5.79
C ARG A 112 7.26 -0.72 5.62
N ALA A 113 6.38 -0.72 4.63
CA ALA A 113 5.35 0.31 4.47
C ALA A 113 4.06 -0.17 5.14
N THR A 114 3.50 0.64 6.03
CA THR A 114 2.26 0.36 6.77
C THR A 114 1.26 1.46 6.51
N ALA A 115 0.21 1.15 5.76
CA ALA A 115 -0.92 2.04 5.57
C ALA A 115 -1.98 1.71 6.64
N ARG A 116 -2.50 2.73 7.32
CA ARG A 116 -3.55 2.54 8.35
C ARG A 116 -4.51 3.72 8.36
N LEU A 117 -5.80 3.43 8.39
CA LEU A 117 -6.85 4.42 8.63
C LEU A 117 -8.06 3.76 9.29
N ASP A 118 -8.86 4.58 9.96
CA ASP A 118 -10.20 4.18 10.40
C ASP A 118 -11.19 4.36 9.24
N PRO A 119 -11.84 3.28 8.76
CA PRO A 119 -12.70 3.37 7.57
C PRO A 119 -13.85 4.36 7.79
N PRO A 120 -14.12 5.27 6.83
CA PRO A 120 -15.28 6.15 6.92
C PRO A 120 -16.58 5.36 6.80
N ASP A 121 -17.71 5.96 7.19
CA ASP A 121 -19.02 5.43 6.82
C ASP A 121 -19.24 5.62 5.32
N PHE A 122 -19.02 4.55 4.55
CA PHE A 122 -19.20 4.59 3.11
C PHE A 122 -20.64 4.92 2.70
N ASN A 123 -21.67 4.64 3.52
CA ASN A 123 -23.05 4.97 3.16
C ASN A 123 -23.32 6.47 3.17
N SER A 124 -22.51 7.27 3.87
CA SER A 124 -22.62 8.73 3.87
C SER A 124 -21.94 9.39 2.67
N ILE A 125 -21.23 8.64 1.83
CA ILE A 125 -20.51 9.17 0.66
C ILE A 125 -21.42 9.08 -0.58
N THR A 126 -22.18 10.14 -0.88
CA THR A 126 -23.14 10.15 -1.99
C THR A 126 -22.64 10.83 -3.27
N GLU A 127 -21.76 11.84 -3.15
CA GLU A 127 -21.22 12.60 -4.30
C GLU A 127 -19.72 12.31 -4.53
N GLY A 128 -19.04 11.92 -3.45
CA GLY A 128 -17.62 11.62 -3.41
C GLY A 128 -16.89 12.48 -2.37
N THR A 129 -15.81 11.95 -1.81
CA THR A 129 -15.03 12.63 -0.78
C THR A 129 -13.56 12.26 -0.88
N GLU A 130 -12.72 13.13 -0.32
CA GLU A 130 -11.31 12.84 -0.15
C GLU A 130 -11.09 12.02 1.11
N VAL A 131 -10.38 10.90 0.97
CA VAL A 131 -9.92 10.05 2.06
C VAL A 131 -8.40 10.05 2.04
N VAL A 132 -7.78 10.62 3.07
CA VAL A 132 -6.33 10.65 3.23
C VAL A 132 -5.90 9.36 3.91
N VAL A 133 -4.93 8.67 3.31
CA VAL A 133 -4.34 7.43 3.83
C VAL A 133 -2.92 7.71 4.30
N PRO A 134 -2.68 7.76 5.62
CA PRO A 134 -1.33 7.84 6.18
C PRO A 134 -0.58 6.52 5.96
N VAL A 135 0.67 6.63 5.54
CA VAL A 135 1.58 5.51 5.33
C VAL A 135 2.90 5.77 6.01
N SER A 136 3.21 4.92 7.00
CA SER A 136 4.49 4.92 7.69
C SER A 136 5.46 3.92 7.06
N ILE A 137 6.66 4.37 6.68
CA ILE A 137 7.71 3.51 6.14
C ILE A 137 8.84 3.39 7.15
N THR A 138 8.99 2.20 7.71
CA THR A 138 10.02 1.92 8.72
C THR A 138 11.15 1.06 8.17
N ASP A 139 12.34 1.24 8.72
CA ASP A 139 13.48 0.36 8.48
C ASP A 139 13.42 -0.92 9.35
N LYS A 140 14.46 -1.76 9.30
CA LYS A 140 14.55 -2.98 10.12
C LYS A 140 14.65 -2.73 11.63
N ALA A 141 15.08 -1.54 12.06
CA ALA A 141 15.12 -1.14 13.46
C ALA A 141 13.79 -0.56 13.95
N GLY A 142 12.79 -0.43 13.08
CA GLY A 142 11.49 0.15 13.39
C GLY A 142 11.49 1.68 13.35
N VAL A 143 12.57 2.31 12.86
CA VAL A 143 12.64 3.77 12.72
C VAL A 143 11.86 4.17 11.47
N GLU A 144 10.92 5.10 11.62
CA GLU A 144 10.23 5.71 10.47
C GLU A 144 11.22 6.58 9.69
N VAL A 145 11.52 6.15 8.46
CA VAL A 145 12.48 6.83 7.58
C VAL A 145 11.77 7.69 6.53
N VAL A 146 10.53 7.36 6.19
CA VAL A 146 9.67 8.12 5.29
C VAL A 146 8.23 8.07 5.81
N HIS A 147 7.55 9.21 5.77
CA HIS A 147 6.11 9.31 6.00
C HIS A 147 5.43 9.79 4.73
N ALA A 148 4.27 9.23 4.39
CA ALA A 148 3.49 9.66 3.23
C ALA A 148 2.00 9.75 3.56
N ASP A 149 1.38 10.87 3.20
CA ASP A 149 -0.07 11.04 3.20
C ASP A 149 -0.57 10.98 1.75
N ILE A 150 -1.34 9.95 1.41
CA ILE A 150 -1.88 9.78 0.07
C ILE A 150 -3.38 10.10 0.08
N THR A 151 -3.76 11.18 -0.59
CA THR A 151 -5.17 11.56 -0.78
C THR A 151 -5.78 10.70 -1.87
N THR A 152 -6.87 10.02 -1.53
CA THR A 152 -7.68 9.27 -2.49
C THR A 152 -9.05 9.91 -2.65
N TRP A 153 -9.64 9.82 -3.84
CA TRP A 153 -11.02 10.21 -4.09
C TRP A 153 -11.90 8.97 -4.08
N VAL A 154 -12.82 8.89 -3.13
CA VAL A 154 -13.78 7.80 -3.00
C VAL A 154 -15.15 8.32 -3.45
N THR A 155 -15.83 7.57 -4.32
CA THR A 155 -17.14 7.97 -4.88
C THR A 155 -17.99 6.72 -5.16
N PRO A 156 -19.33 6.80 -5.14
CA PRO A 156 -20.18 5.69 -5.54
C PRO A 156 -19.81 5.13 -6.92
N ALA A 157 -19.84 3.80 -7.03
CA ALA A 157 -19.43 3.05 -8.22
C ALA A 157 -20.45 3.12 -9.36
#